data_AF-K4AMS7-F1
#
_entry.id   AF-K4AMS7-F1
#
_cell.length_a   1.000
_cell.length_b   1.000
_cell.length_c   1.000
_cell.angle_alpha   90.00
_cell.angle_beta   90.00
_cell.angle_gamma   90.00
#
_symmetry.space_group_name_H-M   'P 1'
#
loop_
_entity.id
_entity.type
_entity.pdbx_description
1 polymer ?
#
loop_
_entity_poly.entity_id
_entity_poly.type
_entity_poly.pdbx_seq_one_letter_code
_entity_poly.pdbx_strand_id
1 'polypeptide(L)'
;VNQLVRRISRRARGHHEAAAGEAAAAREVAMESPTSAASRPDFYDFLDRMRRPAAADLFRSIKSFLVSFSFHEPNAEEDGGKVQAFLTEMEGAIRGHPLWANATNQEIDHALEGLEKYIMTKLFDRTFGTSAEDAITDMEISQKI
;
A
#
# COMPACT_ATOMS: atom_id res chain seq x y z
N VAL A 1 -26.56 -55.27 -8.89
CA VAL A 1 -26.68 -53.98 -9.63
C VAL A 1 -25.32 -53.39 -10.06
N ASN A 2 -24.17 -54.03 -9.79
CA ASN A 2 -22.86 -53.36 -9.80
C ASN A 2 -22.04 -53.40 -11.11
N GLN A 3 -22.65 -53.72 -12.26
CA GLN A 3 -22.03 -53.55 -13.58
C GLN A 3 -22.75 -52.50 -14.46
N LEU A 4 -23.96 -52.06 -14.08
CA LEU A 4 -24.75 -51.10 -14.88
C LEU A 4 -24.68 -49.65 -14.36
N VAL A 5 -24.28 -49.43 -13.11
CA VAL A 5 -24.14 -48.06 -12.53
C VAL A 5 -22.80 -47.40 -12.90
N ARG A 6 -21.78 -48.18 -13.33
CA ARG A 6 -20.44 -47.66 -13.69
C ARG A 6 -20.28 -47.19 -15.14
N ARG A 7 -21.35 -47.22 -15.94
CA ARG A 7 -21.33 -46.75 -17.35
C ARG A 7 -22.02 -45.39 -17.55
N ILE A 8 -22.81 -44.90 -16.58
CA ILE A 8 -23.52 -43.63 -16.73
C ILE A 8 -22.69 -42.44 -16.19
N SER A 9 -21.76 -42.64 -15.25
CA SER A 9 -20.90 -41.56 -14.74
C SER A 9 -19.68 -41.21 -15.62
N ARG A 10 -19.58 -41.74 -16.84
CA ARG A 10 -18.44 -41.53 -17.75
C ARG A 10 -18.70 -40.65 -18.98
N ARG A 11 -19.91 -40.07 -19.14
CA ARG A 11 -20.27 -39.29 -20.34
C ARG A 11 -20.42 -37.77 -20.13
N ALA A 12 -19.99 -37.23 -18.98
CA ALA A 12 -20.07 -35.79 -18.71
C ALA A 12 -18.73 -35.17 -18.28
N ARG A 13 -17.59 -35.74 -18.68
CA ARG A 13 -16.28 -35.13 -18.46
C ARG A 13 -15.35 -35.42 -19.62
N GLY A 14 -15.06 -34.36 -20.37
CA GLY A 14 -14.04 -34.31 -21.41
C GLY A 14 -14.47 -33.33 -22.49
N HIS A 15 -13.87 -32.14 -22.52
CA HIS A 15 -12.96 -31.73 -23.61
C HIS A 15 -12.45 -30.29 -23.35
N HIS A 16 -11.16 -30.09 -23.64
CA HIS A 16 -10.24 -28.95 -23.38
C HIS A 16 -9.68 -28.90 -21.95
N GLU A 17 -8.45 -29.37 -21.61
CA GLU A 17 -7.12 -29.22 -22.24
C GLU A 17 -6.74 -27.74 -22.42
N ALA A 18 -5.65 -27.17 -21.89
CA ALA A 18 -4.38 -27.71 -21.40
C ALA A 18 -3.66 -26.69 -20.47
N ALA A 19 -2.65 -27.22 -19.78
CA ALA A 19 -1.35 -26.60 -19.48
C ALA A 19 -1.11 -25.88 -18.13
N ALA A 20 -0.07 -26.41 -17.46
CA ALA A 20 0.90 -25.77 -16.57
C ALA A 20 0.37 -25.25 -15.21
N GLY A 21 0.98 -25.52 -14.07
CA GLY A 21 2.38 -25.83 -13.80
C GLY A 21 2.70 -25.13 -12.49
N GLU A 22 2.85 -25.90 -11.42
CA GLU A 22 3.32 -25.43 -10.12
C GLU A 22 4.80 -25.06 -10.25
N ALA A 23 5.09 -23.75 -10.28
CA ALA A 23 6.41 -23.18 -9.99
C ALA A 23 6.31 -21.66 -9.84
N ALA A 24 6.75 -21.19 -8.68
CA ALA A 24 7.68 -20.07 -8.50
C ALA A 24 7.43 -18.68 -9.13
N ALA A 25 7.91 -17.71 -8.35
CA ALA A 25 8.47 -16.42 -8.78
C ALA A 25 7.53 -15.21 -8.72
N ALA A 26 7.93 -14.30 -7.84
CA ALA A 26 8.06 -12.87 -8.11
C ALA A 26 7.00 -12.27 -9.04
N ARG A 27 5.92 -11.75 -8.46
CA ARG A 27 5.11 -10.75 -9.16
C ARG A 27 5.81 -9.40 -9.03
N GLU A 28 6.90 -9.28 -9.78
CA GLU A 28 7.51 -8.02 -10.16
C GLU A 28 6.60 -7.41 -11.22
N VAL A 29 5.62 -6.62 -10.79
CA VAL A 29 4.89 -5.74 -11.71
C VAL A 29 5.63 -4.42 -11.68
N ALA A 30 6.43 -4.23 -12.74
CA ALA A 30 7.07 -2.98 -13.10
C ALA A 30 6.03 -1.85 -13.13
N MET A 31 5.96 -1.11 -12.04
CA MET A 31 5.28 0.17 -11.96
C MET A 31 6.37 1.25 -11.93
N GLU A 32 7.08 1.39 -13.05
CA GLU A 32 7.93 2.55 -13.27
C GLU A 32 7.07 3.70 -13.79
N SER A 33 6.32 4.31 -12.88
CA SER A 33 5.88 5.69 -13.03
C SER A 33 7.02 6.61 -12.55
N PRO A 34 7.29 7.75 -13.21
CA PRO A 34 8.44 8.59 -12.89
C PRO A 34 8.17 9.34 -11.57
N THR A 35 8.36 8.65 -10.45
CA THR A 35 8.87 9.30 -9.24
C THR A 35 10.18 9.96 -9.68
N SER A 36 10.22 11.30 -9.66
CA SER A 36 11.43 12.08 -9.99
C SER A 36 12.65 11.36 -9.44
N ALA A 37 13.66 11.09 -10.27
CA ALA A 37 14.85 10.36 -9.85
C ALA A 37 15.55 10.99 -8.63
N ALA A 38 15.26 12.28 -8.36
CA ALA A 38 15.69 13.00 -7.17
C ALA A 38 15.09 12.47 -5.85
N SER A 39 13.85 11.98 -5.80
CA SER A 39 13.20 11.50 -4.56
C SER A 39 13.35 10.00 -4.30
N ARG A 40 13.95 9.27 -5.24
CA ARG A 40 14.29 7.84 -5.06
C ARG A 40 15.31 7.65 -3.92
N PRO A 41 16.48 8.33 -3.90
CA PRO A 41 17.45 8.21 -2.81
C PRO A 41 16.81 8.52 -1.44
N ASP A 42 16.05 9.62 -1.36
CA ASP A 42 15.45 10.10 -0.11
C ASP A 42 14.48 9.10 0.53
N PHE A 43 13.67 8.41 -0.30
CA PHE A 43 12.77 7.37 0.20
C PHE A 43 13.51 6.15 0.74
N TYR A 44 14.58 5.70 0.07
CA TYR A 44 15.35 4.56 0.56
C TYR A 44 16.12 4.90 1.82
N ASP A 45 16.63 6.14 1.94
CA ASP A 45 17.27 6.64 3.15
C ASP A 45 16.29 6.67 4.34
N PHE A 46 15.04 7.08 4.10
CA PHE A 46 13.98 6.96 5.10
C PHE A 46 13.78 5.50 5.55
N LEU A 47 13.63 4.57 4.59
CA LEU A 47 13.44 3.15 4.90
C LEU A 47 14.61 2.56 5.69
N ASP A 48 15.84 2.92 5.33
CA ASP A 48 17.03 2.42 5.99
C ASP A 48 17.16 2.98 7.42
N ARG A 49 16.81 4.25 7.64
CA ARG A 49 16.69 4.82 8.99
C ARG A 49 15.63 4.09 9.83
N MET A 50 14.47 3.77 9.25
CA MET A 50 13.39 3.05 9.94
C MET A 50 13.73 1.58 10.28
N ARG A 51 14.74 0.98 9.63
CA ARG A 51 15.24 -0.35 10.00
C ARG A 51 16.15 -0.35 11.23
N ARG A 52 16.67 0.81 11.62
CA ARG A 52 17.59 0.93 12.77
C ARG A 52 16.82 0.64 14.06
N PRO A 53 17.39 -0.10 15.02
CA PRO A 53 16.75 -0.34 16.32
C PRO A 53 16.38 0.95 17.07
N ALA A 54 17.16 2.02 16.84
CA ALA A 54 16.91 3.34 17.39
C ALA A 54 15.62 4.00 16.88
N ALA A 55 15.01 3.55 15.78
CA ALA A 55 13.74 4.05 15.24
C ALA A 55 12.54 3.13 15.57
N ALA A 56 12.73 2.14 16.46
CA ALA A 56 11.75 1.08 16.68
C ALA A 56 10.41 1.58 17.25
N ASP A 57 10.44 2.66 18.03
CA ASP A 57 9.27 3.36 18.55
C ASP A 57 8.47 4.03 17.42
N LEU A 58 9.14 4.79 16.54
CA LEU A 58 8.52 5.41 15.36
C LEU A 58 7.91 4.35 14.44
N PHE A 59 8.65 3.29 14.14
CA PHE A 59 8.17 2.21 13.28
C PHE A 59 7.00 1.43 13.91
N ARG A 60 6.99 1.30 15.25
CA ARG A 60 5.84 0.73 15.97
C ARG A 60 4.62 1.63 15.87
N SER A 61 4.78 2.94 16.00
CA SER A 61 3.69 3.91 15.80
C SER A 61 3.09 3.78 14.40
N ILE A 62 3.93 3.76 13.36
CA ILE A 62 3.52 3.56 11.96
C ILE A 62 2.72 2.26 11.79
N LYS A 63 3.23 1.13 12.30
CA LYS A 63 2.51 -0.15 12.21
C LYS A 63 1.19 -0.11 12.95
N SER A 64 1.16 0.47 14.15
CA SER A 64 -0.04 0.59 14.96
C SER A 64 -1.11 1.39 14.22
N PHE A 65 -0.73 2.52 13.62
CA PHE A 65 -1.61 3.33 12.80
C PHE A 65 -2.19 2.56 11.61
N LEU A 66 -1.35 1.90 10.80
CA LEU A 66 -1.81 1.12 9.64
C LEU A 66 -2.78 0.00 10.05
N VAL A 67 -2.51 -0.68 11.17
CA VAL A 67 -3.38 -1.72 11.71
C VAL A 67 -4.69 -1.11 12.23
N SER A 68 -4.65 -0.02 13.00
CA SER A 68 -5.87 0.64 13.50
C SER A 68 -6.74 1.17 12.36
N PHE A 69 -6.11 1.73 11.33
CA PHE A 69 -6.77 2.23 10.13
C PHE A 69 -7.60 1.14 9.46
N SER A 70 -7.09 -0.10 9.44
CA SER A 70 -7.76 -1.24 8.83
C SER A 70 -9.05 -1.69 9.55
N PHE A 71 -9.25 -1.32 10.81
CA PHE A 71 -10.43 -1.73 11.61
C PHE A 71 -11.66 -0.84 11.40
N HIS A 72 -11.50 0.34 10.82
CA HIS A 72 -12.62 1.25 10.58
C HIS A 72 -13.30 0.93 9.25
N GLU A 73 -14.56 1.35 9.06
CA GLU A 73 -15.17 1.36 7.72
C GLU A 73 -14.49 2.44 6.86
N PRO A 74 -14.24 2.18 5.56
CA PRO A 74 -13.68 3.19 4.67
C PRO A 74 -14.60 4.40 4.54
N ASN A 75 -14.06 5.59 4.78
CA ASN A 75 -14.76 6.87 4.61
C ASN A 75 -13.74 7.93 4.22
N ALA A 76 -13.80 8.44 3.00
CA ALA A 76 -12.75 9.30 2.44
C ALA A 76 -12.45 10.56 3.28
N GLU A 77 -13.48 11.22 3.81
CA GLU A 77 -13.32 12.43 4.62
C GLU A 77 -12.67 12.13 5.98
N GLU A 78 -13.19 11.14 6.69
CA GLU A 78 -12.62 10.73 7.98
C GLU A 78 -11.22 10.14 7.83
N ASP A 79 -11.01 9.33 6.80
CA ASP A 79 -9.74 8.66 6.51
C ASP A 79 -8.66 9.70 6.16
N GLY A 80 -9.01 10.71 5.37
CA GLY A 80 -8.14 11.87 5.11
C GLY A 80 -7.76 12.60 6.39
N GLY A 81 -8.73 12.89 7.25
CA GLY A 81 -8.50 13.53 8.55
C GLY A 81 -7.58 12.71 9.48
N LYS A 82 -7.78 11.38 9.54
CA LYS A 82 -6.94 10.46 10.33
C LYS A 82 -5.50 10.41 9.82
N VAL A 83 -5.31 10.34 8.50
CA VAL A 83 -3.97 10.37 7.88
C VAL A 83 -3.26 11.69 8.16
N GLN A 84 -3.93 12.82 7.97
CA GLN A 84 -3.36 14.15 8.23
C GLN A 84 -2.95 14.30 9.69
N ALA A 85 -3.82 13.94 10.64
CA ALA A 85 -3.52 13.99 12.07
C ALA A 85 -2.29 13.12 12.43
N PHE A 86 -2.21 11.91 11.88
CA PHE A 86 -1.08 11.02 12.10
C PHE A 86 0.23 11.56 11.52
N LEU A 87 0.21 12.13 10.31
CA LEU A 87 1.41 12.72 9.70
C LEU A 87 1.91 13.93 10.51
N THR A 88 1.02 14.79 11.01
CA THR A 88 1.39 15.91 11.89
C THR A 88 1.97 15.44 13.23
N GLU A 89 1.40 14.40 13.83
CA GLU A 89 1.95 13.81 15.07
C GLU A 89 3.36 13.26 14.83
N MET A 90 3.55 12.49 13.77
CA MET A 90 4.82 11.88 13.41
C MET A 90 5.87 12.90 12.98
N GLU A 91 5.46 14.01 12.38
CA GLU A 91 6.32 15.14 12.07
C GLU A 91 6.94 15.73 13.35
N GLY A 92 6.12 15.97 14.38
CA GLY A 92 6.60 16.37 15.71
C GLY A 92 7.54 15.33 16.31
N ALA A 93 7.18 14.04 16.21
CA ALA A 93 8.01 12.95 16.72
C ALA A 93 9.38 12.89 16.03
N ILE A 94 9.43 12.95 14.69
CA ILE A 94 10.68 12.88 13.90
C ILE A 94 11.58 14.08 14.21
N ARG A 95 11.03 15.31 14.27
CA ARG A 95 11.82 16.50 14.60
C ARG A 95 12.42 16.47 16.01
N GLY A 96 11.72 15.86 16.97
CA GLY A 96 12.20 15.67 18.33
C GLY A 96 13.08 14.43 18.54
N HIS A 97 13.22 13.57 17.52
CA HIS A 97 13.82 12.25 17.71
C HIS A 97 15.36 12.30 17.68
N PRO A 98 16.07 11.57 18.57
CA PRO A 98 17.54 11.58 18.62
C PRO A 98 18.26 11.22 17.32
N LEU A 99 17.61 10.44 16.44
CA LEU A 99 18.15 10.11 15.11
C LEU A 99 18.27 11.31 14.16
N TRP A 100 17.52 12.39 14.40
CA TRP A 100 17.54 13.63 13.61
C TRP A 100 18.10 14.81 14.39
N ALA A 101 18.71 14.59 15.57
CA ALA A 101 19.27 15.67 16.40
C ALA A 101 20.30 16.56 15.68
N ASN A 102 21.00 16.03 14.69
CA ASN A 102 21.98 16.76 13.87
C ASN A 102 21.58 16.83 12.39
N ALA A 103 20.34 16.47 12.05
CA ALA A 103 19.87 16.54 10.68
C ALA A 103 19.56 17.98 10.30
N THR A 104 19.80 18.32 9.03
CA THR A 104 19.34 19.57 8.44
C THR A 104 17.82 19.56 8.27
N ASN A 105 17.20 20.75 8.15
CA ASN A 105 15.77 20.84 7.86
C ASN A 105 15.41 20.08 6.57
N GLN A 106 16.25 20.15 5.55
CA GLN A 106 16.04 19.43 4.29
C GLN A 106 16.04 17.90 4.50
N GLU A 107 16.95 17.35 5.29
CA GLU A 107 16.95 15.91 5.62
C GLU A 107 15.74 15.48 6.44
N ILE A 108 15.19 16.39 7.26
CA ILE A 108 13.93 16.15 7.97
C ILE A 108 12.78 16.15 6.96
N ASP A 109 12.69 17.15 6.10
CA ASP A 109 11.62 17.27 5.10
C ASP A 109 11.61 16.03 4.17
N HIS A 110 12.79 15.59 3.70
CA HIS A 110 12.94 14.35 2.93
C HIS A 110 12.45 13.11 3.70
N ALA A 111 12.68 13.04 5.03
CA ALA A 111 12.19 11.94 5.86
C ALA A 111 10.66 12.00 6.04
N LEU A 112 10.07 13.19 6.12
CA LEU A 112 8.62 13.38 6.19
C LEU A 112 7.94 13.02 4.87
N GLU A 113 8.52 13.39 3.73
CA GLU A 113 8.08 12.93 2.41
C GLU A 113 8.18 11.40 2.32
N GLY A 114 9.25 10.81 2.84
CA GLY A 114 9.42 9.36 2.90
C GLY A 114 8.35 8.67 3.75
N LEU A 115 7.98 9.27 4.88
CA LEU A 115 6.90 8.80 5.75
C LEU A 115 5.54 8.86 5.03
N GLU A 116 5.18 10.01 4.45
CA GLU A 116 3.93 10.18 3.71
C GLU A 116 3.84 9.16 2.59
N LYS A 117 4.90 9.04 1.79
CA LYS A 117 4.99 8.05 0.73
C LYS A 117 4.77 6.63 1.25
N TYR A 118 5.40 6.26 2.36
CA TYR A 118 5.24 4.94 2.95
C TYR A 118 3.79 4.67 3.36
N ILE A 119 3.16 5.63 4.05
CA ILE A 119 1.77 5.51 4.52
C ILE A 119 0.80 5.45 3.33
N MET A 120 0.89 6.38 2.40
CA MET A 120 -0.03 6.44 1.24
C MET A 120 0.12 5.21 0.35
N THR A 121 1.33 4.67 0.19
CA THR A 121 1.55 3.40 -0.54
C THR A 121 0.85 2.22 0.15
N LYS A 122 0.80 2.20 1.49
CA LYS A 122 0.15 1.13 2.25
C LYS A 122 -1.37 1.26 2.31
N LEU A 123 -1.88 2.47 2.18
CA LEU A 123 -3.32 2.75 2.26
C LEU A 123 -4.00 2.83 0.89
N PHE A 124 -3.23 2.81 -0.21
CA PHE A 124 -3.73 3.02 -1.58
C PHE A 124 -5.01 2.23 -1.90
N ASP A 125 -5.00 0.91 -1.73
CA ASP A 125 -6.14 0.03 -2.07
C ASP A 125 -7.43 0.35 -1.28
N ARG A 126 -7.30 1.10 -0.18
CA ARG A 126 -8.39 1.47 0.71
C ARG A 126 -8.88 2.91 0.51
N THR A 127 -7.99 3.83 0.15
CA THR A 127 -8.30 5.27 0.10
C THR A 127 -8.50 5.78 -1.32
N PHE A 128 -8.08 5.06 -2.35
CA PHE A 128 -8.14 5.53 -3.73
C PHE A 128 -9.30 4.88 -4.51
N GLY A 129 -10.23 5.70 -5.02
CA GLY A 129 -11.31 5.27 -5.92
C GLY A 129 -12.25 4.22 -5.33
N THR A 130 -12.41 4.22 -4.00
CA THR A 130 -13.17 3.18 -3.31
C THR A 130 -14.67 3.48 -3.22
N SER A 131 -15.10 4.71 -3.49
CA SER A 131 -16.52 5.07 -3.52
C SER A 131 -17.11 4.99 -4.92
N ALA A 132 -18.41 4.64 -5.00
CA ALA A 132 -19.14 4.68 -6.27
C ALA A 132 -19.25 6.11 -6.83
N GLU A 133 -19.26 7.12 -5.96
CA GLU A 133 -19.28 8.54 -6.32
C GLU A 133 -18.00 8.95 -7.06
N ASP A 134 -16.83 8.47 -6.60
CA ASP A 134 -15.55 8.69 -7.29
C ASP A 134 -15.59 8.10 -8.70
N ALA A 135 -16.05 6.86 -8.84
CA ALA A 135 -16.13 6.18 -10.14
C ALA A 135 -17.08 6.88 -11.13
N ILE A 136 -18.22 7.40 -10.64
CA ILE A 136 -19.15 8.18 -11.46
C ILE A 136 -18.49 9.49 -11.90
N THR A 137 -17.87 10.21 -10.96
CA THR A 137 -17.19 11.49 -11.22
C THR A 137 -16.08 11.33 -12.25
N ASP A 138 -15.25 10.29 -12.10
CA ASP A 138 -14.18 9.96 -13.04
C ASP A 138 -14.71 9.67 -14.45
N MET A 139 -15.82 8.93 -14.55
CA MET A 139 -16.46 8.63 -15.83
C MET A 139 -17.03 9.89 -16.49
N GLU A 140 -17.70 10.76 -15.72
CA GLU A 140 -18.24 12.02 -16.23
C GLU A 140 -17.15 12.96 -16.72
N ILE A 141 -16.03 13.05 -15.99
CA ILE A 141 -14.88 13.84 -16.40
C ILE A 141 -14.28 13.24 -17.68
N SER A 142 -14.06 11.92 -17.73
CA SER A 142 -13.51 11.24 -18.92
C SER A 142 -14.33 11.43 -20.20
N GLN A 143 -15.62 11.71 -20.09
CA GLN A 143 -16.48 11.99 -21.26
C GLN A 143 -16.40 13.45 -21.74
N LYS A 144 -15.88 14.36 -20.91
CA LYS A 144 -15.81 15.81 -21.20
C LYS A 144 -14.49 16.26 -21.82
N ILE A 145 -13.43 15.45 -21.70
CA ILE A 145 -12.08 15.68 -22.25
C ILE A 145 -11.85 14.85 -23.51
#